data_AF-A0A973RZY4-F1
#
_entry.id   AF-A0A973RZY4-F1
#
_cell.length_a   1.000
_cell.length_b   1.000
_cell.length_c   1.000
_cell.angle_alpha   90.00
_cell.angle_beta   90.00
_cell.angle_gamma   90.00
#
_symmetry.space_group_name_H-M   'P 1'
#
loop_
_entity.id
_entity.type
_entity.pdbx_description
1 polymer ?
#
loop_
_entity_poly.entity_id
_entity_poly.type
_entity_poly.pdbx_seq_one_letter_code
_entity_poly.pdbx_strand_id
1 'polypeptide(L)'
;MTRLRAGKARPVTSESELIARVGAKDLQAFEKLYRIYQPRLARFLANLLQRPQLVEEVLDDTMMVVWQTADRFRGSSKLSTWIFAIAYRKALKAKLRWPDPLPDDALDLQVSLEAGPDAQLQHQRLGDALREAMTTLSAEHRAVVDLTYFHGMGYREIAEVVNCPVDTVKTRMFHARRRLKQALSGTLSDWL
;
A
#
# COMPACT_ATOMS: atom_id res chain seq x y z
N MET A 1 24.02 9.96 48.62
CA MET A 1 22.58 10.14 48.33
C MET A 1 22.39 10.58 46.87
N THR A 2 22.47 9.65 45.91
CA THR A 2 22.37 9.97 44.48
C THR A 2 21.05 9.41 43.95
N ARG A 3 20.06 10.30 43.73
CA ARG A 3 18.79 9.92 43.10
C ARG A 3 19.02 9.73 41.59
N LEU A 4 18.97 8.49 41.12
CA LEU A 4 18.83 8.20 39.69
C LEU A 4 17.48 8.77 39.20
N ARG A 5 17.55 9.69 38.24
CA ARG A 5 16.40 10.14 37.46
C ARG A 5 15.95 8.99 36.55
N ALA A 6 14.80 8.40 36.87
CA ALA A 6 14.12 7.49 35.96
C ALA A 6 13.74 8.27 34.68
N GLY A 7 14.31 7.84 33.55
CA GLY A 7 13.88 8.30 32.23
C GLY A 7 12.42 7.94 32.01
N LYS A 8 11.58 8.96 31.84
CA LYS A 8 10.15 8.80 31.59
C LYS A 8 9.98 8.18 30.20
N ALA A 9 9.72 6.88 30.12
CA ALA A 9 9.36 6.22 28.87
C ALA A 9 8.15 6.94 28.27
N ARG A 10 8.29 7.46 27.05
CA ARG A 10 7.22 8.14 26.33
C ARG A 10 6.15 7.08 26.03
N PRO A 11 4.87 7.26 26.41
CA PRO A 11 3.86 6.24 26.19
C PRO A 11 3.72 6.00 24.69
N VAL A 12 3.68 4.71 24.30
CA VAL A 12 3.33 4.29 22.95
C VAL A 12 1.88 4.71 22.73
N THR A 13 1.67 5.80 21.98
CA THR A 13 0.32 6.26 21.59
C THR A 13 -0.34 5.14 20.77
N SER A 14 -1.47 4.63 21.24
CA SER A 14 -2.23 3.60 20.50
C SER A 14 -2.77 4.18 19.18
N GLU A 15 -2.99 3.33 18.15
CA GLU A 15 -3.58 3.79 16.89
C GLU A 15 -4.95 4.48 17.10
N SER A 16 -5.74 3.98 18.05
CA SER A 16 -7.05 4.54 18.43
C SER A 16 -6.92 5.94 19.05
N GLU A 17 -5.93 6.17 19.91
CA GLU A 17 -5.65 7.49 20.47
C GLU A 17 -5.14 8.45 19.40
N LEU A 18 -4.27 7.96 18.51
CA LEU A 18 -3.71 8.75 17.42
C LEU A 18 -4.82 9.25 16.49
N ILE A 19 -5.71 8.37 16.02
CA ILE A 19 -6.80 8.77 15.12
C ILE A 19 -7.84 9.66 15.81
N ALA A 20 -8.11 9.44 17.10
CA ALA A 20 -9.01 10.32 17.87
C ALA A 20 -8.49 11.76 17.94
N ARG A 21 -7.18 11.94 18.15
CA ARG A 21 -6.53 13.27 18.13
C ARG A 21 -6.60 13.91 16.74
N VAL A 22 -6.42 13.13 15.68
CA VAL A 22 -6.62 13.62 14.30
C VAL A 22 -8.07 14.08 14.10
N GLY A 23 -9.05 13.35 14.63
CA GLY A 23 -10.46 13.75 14.64
C GLY A 23 -10.70 15.09 15.35
N ALA A 24 -9.96 15.36 16.42
CA ALA A 24 -9.93 16.63 17.14
C ALA A 24 -9.09 17.73 16.46
N LYS A 25 -8.65 17.51 15.21
CA LYS A 25 -7.84 18.45 14.41
C LYS A 25 -6.48 18.78 15.02
N ASP A 26 -5.87 17.83 15.72
CA ASP A 26 -4.49 17.91 16.18
C ASP A 26 -3.52 17.68 15.00
N LEU A 27 -2.84 18.74 14.57
CA LEU A 27 -1.90 18.71 13.46
C LEU A 27 -0.68 17.81 13.73
N GLN A 28 -0.18 17.75 14.98
CA GLN A 28 0.96 16.89 15.32
C GLN A 28 0.59 15.41 15.30
N ALA A 29 -0.65 15.08 15.67
CA ALA A 29 -1.17 13.72 15.54
C ALA A 29 -1.28 13.33 14.06
N PHE A 30 -1.77 14.26 13.23
CA PHE A 30 -1.89 14.02 11.79
C PHE A 30 -0.53 13.84 11.10
N GLU A 31 0.46 14.67 11.44
CA GLU A 31 1.83 14.54 10.92
C GLU A 31 2.44 13.15 11.25
N LYS A 32 2.23 12.66 12.47
CA LYS A 32 2.65 11.31 12.86
C LYS A 32 1.93 10.23 12.06
N LEU A 33 0.61 10.35 11.92
CA LEU A 33 -0.18 9.41 11.12
C LEU A 33 0.30 9.41 9.66
N TYR A 34 0.53 10.58 9.09
CA TYR A 34 1.05 10.75 7.73
C TYR A 34 2.39 10.04 7.56
N ARG A 35 3.36 10.25 8.47
CA ARG A 35 4.67 9.56 8.40
C ARG A 35 4.56 8.03 8.45
N ILE A 36 3.58 7.49 9.18
CA ILE A 36 3.36 6.04 9.27
C ILE A 36 2.75 5.49 7.96
N TYR A 37 1.80 6.21 7.37
CA TYR A 37 1.00 5.70 6.25
C TYR A 37 1.52 6.12 4.88
N GLN A 38 2.22 7.25 4.75
CA GLN A 38 2.74 7.76 3.48
C GLN A 38 3.57 6.71 2.70
N PRO A 39 4.60 6.06 3.27
CA PRO A 39 5.41 5.11 2.49
C PRO A 39 4.62 3.85 2.09
N ARG A 40 3.65 3.46 2.94
CA ARG A 40 2.78 2.30 2.68
C ARG A 40 1.78 2.60 1.57
N LEU A 41 1.15 3.77 1.62
CA LEU A 41 0.20 4.24 0.61
C LEU A 41 0.91 4.52 -0.72
N ALA A 42 2.06 5.18 -0.72
CA ALA A 42 2.83 5.45 -1.92
C ALA A 42 3.16 4.16 -2.67
N ARG A 43 3.63 3.12 -1.96
CA ARG A 43 3.90 1.80 -2.56
C ARG A 43 2.63 1.18 -3.16
N PHE A 44 1.56 1.10 -2.38
CA PHE A 44 0.30 0.50 -2.83
C PHE A 44 -0.25 1.21 -4.07
N LEU A 45 -0.25 2.56 -4.05
CA LEU A 45 -0.75 3.38 -5.12
C LEU A 45 0.14 3.31 -6.37
N ALA A 46 1.47 3.26 -6.22
CA ALA A 46 2.38 3.06 -7.35
C ALA A 46 2.10 1.73 -8.07
N ASN A 47 1.93 0.65 -7.31
CA ASN A 47 1.60 -0.66 -7.88
C ASN A 47 0.21 -0.69 -8.52
N LEU A 48 -0.78 -0.02 -7.91
CA LEU A 48 -2.17 -0.03 -8.37
C LEU A 48 -2.41 0.86 -9.60
N LEU A 49 -1.81 2.05 -9.62
CA LEU A 49 -2.02 3.06 -10.66
C LEU A 49 -1.13 2.86 -11.88
N GLN A 50 0.10 2.35 -11.70
CA GLN A 50 1.16 2.33 -12.72
C GLN A 50 1.46 3.69 -13.37
N ARG A 51 1.21 4.77 -12.65
CA ARG A 51 1.45 6.14 -13.12
C ARG A 51 2.04 6.94 -11.99
N PRO A 52 3.37 7.11 -11.95
CA PRO A 52 4.06 7.83 -10.88
C PRO A 52 3.46 9.20 -10.60
N GLN A 53 3.05 9.90 -11.67
CA GLN A 53 2.53 11.26 -11.61
C GLN A 53 1.21 11.35 -10.84
N LEU A 54 0.43 10.27 -10.76
CA LEU A 54 -0.84 10.24 -10.02
C LEU A 54 -0.69 9.76 -8.58
N VAL A 55 0.46 9.19 -8.21
CA VAL A 55 0.64 8.57 -6.87
C VAL A 55 0.55 9.63 -5.78
N GLU A 56 1.30 10.72 -5.94
CA GLU A 56 1.34 11.81 -4.95
C GLU A 56 -0.02 12.50 -4.83
N GLU A 57 -0.65 12.83 -5.96
CA GLU A 57 -2.00 13.43 -5.99
C GLU A 57 -3.01 12.55 -5.23
N VAL A 58 -3.07 11.25 -5.54
CA VAL A 58 -4.03 10.33 -4.90
C VAL A 58 -3.70 10.10 -3.42
N LEU A 59 -2.43 10.10 -3.05
CA LEU A 59 -1.99 9.97 -1.66
C LEU A 59 -2.45 11.18 -0.84
N ASP A 60 -2.20 12.39 -1.33
CA ASP A 60 -2.60 13.62 -0.64
C ASP A 60 -4.13 13.73 -0.56
N ASP A 61 -4.84 13.39 -1.63
CA ASP A 61 -6.30 13.28 -1.65
C ASP A 61 -6.83 12.29 -0.60
N THR A 62 -6.12 11.19 -0.39
CA THR A 62 -6.44 10.18 0.61
C THR A 62 -6.24 10.74 2.01
N MET A 63 -5.07 11.33 2.26
CA MET A 63 -4.72 11.89 3.57
C MET A 63 -5.60 13.09 3.94
N MET A 64 -6.02 13.89 2.94
CA MET A 64 -7.00 14.95 3.12
C MET A 64 -8.37 14.41 3.56
N VAL A 65 -8.85 13.32 2.95
CA VAL A 65 -10.09 12.67 3.39
C VAL A 65 -9.94 12.11 4.81
N VAL A 66 -8.80 11.51 5.13
CA VAL A 66 -8.50 11.04 6.49
C VAL A 66 -8.56 12.20 7.48
N TRP A 67 -7.89 13.33 7.20
CA TRP A 67 -7.95 14.54 8.02
C TRP A 67 -9.38 15.04 8.23
N GLN A 68 -10.17 15.08 7.15
CA GLN A 68 -11.54 15.60 7.18
C GLN A 68 -12.51 14.70 7.95
N THR A 69 -12.30 13.38 7.93
CA THR A 69 -13.29 12.39 8.39
C THR A 69 -12.81 11.49 9.53
N ALA A 70 -11.64 11.76 10.12
CA ALA A 70 -11.09 10.99 11.23
C ALA A 70 -12.03 10.91 12.45
N ASP A 71 -12.83 11.94 12.71
CA ASP A 71 -13.87 11.98 13.74
C ASP A 71 -14.97 10.93 13.56
N ARG A 72 -15.15 10.45 12.31
CA ARG A 72 -16.13 9.43 11.94
C ARG A 72 -15.60 8.00 12.07
N PHE A 73 -14.30 7.81 12.29
CA PHE A 73 -13.74 6.47 12.47
C PHE A 73 -14.19 5.88 13.81
N ARG A 74 -15.00 4.82 13.76
CA ARG A 74 -15.59 4.17 14.95
C ARG A 74 -14.85 2.93 15.42
N GLY A 75 -13.73 2.55 14.78
CA GLY A 75 -12.98 1.35 15.15
C GLY A 75 -13.65 0.03 14.77
N SER A 76 -14.62 0.05 13.84
CA SER A 76 -15.27 -1.17 13.33
C SER A 76 -14.37 -2.04 12.43
N SER A 77 -13.28 -1.46 11.94
CA SER A 77 -12.19 -2.13 11.23
C SER A 77 -10.86 -1.66 11.82
N LYS A 78 -9.74 -2.29 11.43
CA LYS A 78 -8.42 -1.69 11.70
C LYS A 78 -8.32 -0.33 11.01
N LEU A 79 -7.51 0.56 11.59
CA LEU A 79 -7.24 1.88 11.01
C LEU A 79 -6.62 1.76 9.62
N SER A 80 -5.70 0.81 9.44
CA SER A 80 -5.10 0.50 8.14
C SER A 80 -6.15 0.11 7.11
N THR A 81 -7.08 -0.80 7.43
CA THR A 81 -8.17 -1.20 6.53
C THR A 81 -8.98 0.00 6.07
N TRP A 82 -9.35 0.90 6.99
CA TRP A 82 -10.14 2.09 6.66
C TRP A 82 -9.38 3.06 5.73
N ILE A 83 -8.11 3.35 6.04
CA ILE A 83 -7.27 4.25 5.23
C ILE A 83 -7.04 3.67 3.83
N PHE A 84 -6.70 2.38 3.72
CA PHE A 84 -6.49 1.72 2.43
C PHE A 84 -7.77 1.64 1.60
N ALA A 85 -8.95 1.50 2.23
CA ALA A 85 -10.23 1.57 1.53
C ALA A 85 -10.47 2.95 0.90
N ILE A 86 -10.09 4.04 1.59
CA ILE A 86 -10.14 5.40 1.04
C ILE A 86 -9.18 5.50 -0.15
N ALA A 87 -7.93 5.06 0.02
CA ALA A 87 -6.90 5.08 -1.02
C ALA A 87 -7.32 4.32 -2.28
N TYR A 88 -7.87 3.11 -2.11
CA TYR A 88 -8.33 2.28 -3.22
C TYR A 88 -9.44 2.97 -4.01
N ARG A 89 -10.46 3.53 -3.33
CA ARG A 89 -11.54 4.28 -3.99
C ARG A 89 -11.03 5.51 -4.75
N LYS A 90 -10.09 6.25 -4.16
CA LYS A 90 -9.44 7.41 -4.82
C LYS A 90 -8.65 6.99 -6.05
N ALA A 91 -7.89 5.90 -5.95
CA ALA A 91 -7.13 5.35 -7.07
C ALA A 91 -8.04 4.91 -8.24
N LEU A 92 -9.13 4.18 -7.97
CA LEU A 92 -10.09 3.80 -9.01
C LEU A 92 -10.69 5.01 -9.71
N LYS A 93 -11.02 6.07 -8.96
CA LYS A 93 -11.53 7.33 -9.53
C LYS A 93 -10.48 8.02 -10.42
N ALA A 94 -9.21 7.99 -10.02
CA ALA A 94 -8.11 8.54 -10.82
C ALA A 94 -7.92 7.75 -12.13
N LYS A 95 -7.96 6.41 -12.09
CA LYS A 95 -7.88 5.56 -13.30
C LYS A 95 -9.04 5.78 -14.27
N LEU A 96 -10.24 6.11 -13.78
CA LEU A 96 -11.38 6.44 -14.64
C LEU A 96 -11.23 7.80 -15.33
N ARG A 97 -10.60 8.78 -14.67
CA ARG A 97 -10.30 10.10 -15.27
C ARG A 97 -9.20 10.03 -16.31
N TRP A 98 -8.25 9.13 -16.09
CA TRP A 98 -7.09 8.93 -16.95
C TRP A 98 -7.00 7.46 -17.35
N PRO A 99 -7.80 7.02 -18.35
CA PRO A 99 -7.75 5.65 -18.84
C PRO A 99 -6.35 5.29 -19.33
N ASP A 100 -5.91 4.06 -19.10
CA ASP A 100 -4.63 3.53 -19.59
C ASP A 100 -4.55 3.73 -21.11
N PRO A 101 -3.48 4.39 -21.64
CA PRO A 101 -3.13 4.20 -23.04
C PRO A 101 -3.07 2.69 -23.29
N LEU A 102 -3.55 2.26 -24.46
CA LEU A 102 -3.32 0.89 -24.94
C LEU A 102 -1.83 0.53 -24.74
N PRO A 103 -1.51 -0.74 -24.44
CA PRO A 103 -0.18 -1.11 -23.99
C PRO A 103 0.85 -0.76 -25.07
N ASP A 104 1.58 0.32 -24.83
CA ASP A 104 2.79 0.68 -25.55
C ASP A 104 3.88 0.80 -24.49
N ASP A 105 4.91 0.01 -24.71
CA ASP A 105 6.13 -0.25 -23.96
C ASP A 105 6.27 0.22 -22.50
N ALA A 106 6.50 -0.78 -21.64
CA ALA A 106 7.22 -0.75 -20.37
C ALA A 106 7.56 0.65 -19.82
N LEU A 107 6.65 1.21 -19.02
CA LEU A 107 7.01 2.26 -18.07
C LEU A 107 7.96 1.67 -17.03
N ASP A 108 9.23 2.02 -17.15
CA ASP A 108 10.29 1.72 -16.20
C ASP A 108 10.00 2.42 -14.87
N LEU A 109 9.24 1.72 -14.01
CA LEU A 109 8.90 2.16 -12.66
C LEU A 109 10.08 1.90 -11.71
N GLN A 110 11.16 2.64 -11.88
CA GLN A 110 12.24 2.70 -10.90
C GLN A 110 11.84 3.64 -9.75
N VAL A 111 11.23 3.06 -8.72
CA VAL A 111 11.26 3.67 -7.38
C VAL A 111 12.62 3.32 -6.78
N SER A 112 13.54 4.29 -6.79
CA SER A 112 14.88 4.13 -6.22
C SER A 112 14.78 3.88 -4.72
N LEU A 113 15.11 2.65 -4.30
CA LEU A 113 15.41 2.29 -2.93
C LEU A 113 16.90 1.97 -2.90
N GLU A 114 17.72 2.96 -2.53
CA GLU A 114 19.16 2.81 -2.44
C GLU A 114 19.55 1.71 -1.45
N ALA A 115 20.39 0.76 -1.89
CA ALA A 115 21.28 -0.01 -1.03
C ALA A 115 22.42 -0.69 -1.83
N GLY A 116 23.62 -0.73 -1.21
CA GLY A 116 24.92 -1.18 -1.76
C GLY A 116 25.13 -2.71 -1.88
N PRO A 117 26.35 -3.21 -2.18
CA PRO A 117 26.58 -4.06 -3.36
C PRO A 117 26.61 -5.60 -3.15
N ASP A 118 26.35 -6.30 -4.26
CA ASP A 118 26.37 -7.74 -4.57
C ASP A 118 25.22 -8.66 -4.07
N ALA A 119 24.95 -8.80 -2.77
CA ALA A 119 23.75 -9.55 -2.33
C ALA A 119 22.45 -8.77 -2.64
N GLN A 120 22.58 -7.45 -2.68
CA GLN A 120 21.51 -6.51 -2.98
C GLN A 120 21.15 -6.51 -4.47
N LEU A 121 22.13 -6.75 -5.36
CA LEU A 121 21.88 -6.83 -6.81
C LEU A 121 20.99 -8.04 -7.16
N GLN A 122 21.19 -9.18 -6.49
CA GLN A 122 20.36 -10.37 -6.68
C GLN A 122 18.93 -10.15 -6.13
N HIS A 123 18.81 -9.54 -4.95
CA HIS A 123 17.51 -9.17 -4.37
C HIS A 123 16.78 -8.09 -5.18
N GLN A 124 17.52 -7.12 -5.73
CA GLN A 124 16.99 -6.07 -6.60
C GLN A 124 16.44 -6.68 -7.89
N ARG A 125 17.20 -7.56 -8.55
CA ARG A 125 16.73 -8.26 -9.78
C ARG A 125 15.48 -9.10 -9.56
N LEU A 126 15.38 -9.82 -8.44
CA LEU A 126 14.16 -10.56 -8.08
C LEU A 126 12.99 -9.61 -7.77
N GLY A 127 13.29 -8.51 -7.09
CA GLY A 127 12.32 -7.46 -6.78
C GLY A 127 11.79 -6.74 -8.03
N ASP A 128 12.65 -6.53 -9.02
CA ASP A 128 12.32 -5.92 -10.30
C ASP A 128 11.51 -6.89 -11.16
N ALA A 129 11.90 -8.16 -11.24
CA ALA A 129 11.11 -9.20 -11.91
C ALA A 129 9.71 -9.36 -11.28
N LEU A 130 9.61 -9.27 -9.95
CA LEU A 130 8.31 -9.27 -9.27
C LEU A 130 7.50 -8.01 -9.58
N ARG A 131 8.13 -6.83 -9.61
CA ARG A 131 7.48 -5.55 -9.95
C ARG A 131 6.95 -5.59 -11.39
N GLU A 132 7.76 -6.10 -12.31
CA GLU A 132 7.38 -6.33 -13.70
C GLU A 132 6.25 -7.36 -13.81
N ALA A 133 6.35 -8.51 -13.14
CA ALA A 133 5.27 -9.51 -13.12
C ALA A 133 3.95 -8.92 -12.57
N MET A 134 4.02 -8.03 -11.58
CA MET A 134 2.87 -7.30 -11.04
C MET A 134 2.23 -6.36 -12.08
N THR A 135 2.99 -5.80 -13.02
CA THR A 135 2.44 -4.98 -14.12
C THR A 135 1.47 -5.76 -15.01
N THR A 136 1.68 -7.06 -15.17
CA THR A 136 0.85 -7.94 -16.00
C THR A 136 -0.52 -8.22 -15.39
N LEU A 137 -0.74 -7.88 -14.13
CA LEU A 137 -1.98 -8.16 -13.42
C LEU A 137 -3.01 -7.05 -13.65
N SER A 138 -4.30 -7.39 -13.59
CA SER A 138 -5.35 -6.36 -13.51
C SER A 138 -5.21 -5.57 -12.20
N ALA A 139 -5.75 -4.35 -12.15
CA ALA A 139 -5.72 -3.52 -10.94
C ALA A 139 -6.31 -4.26 -9.71
N GLU A 140 -7.38 -5.04 -9.92
CA GLU A 140 -8.00 -5.83 -8.87
C GLU A 140 -7.12 -6.97 -8.35
N HIS A 141 -6.43 -7.69 -9.26
CA HIS A 141 -5.49 -8.75 -8.89
C HIS A 141 -4.26 -8.19 -8.17
N ARG A 142 -3.75 -7.04 -8.61
CA ARG A 142 -2.65 -6.37 -7.91
C ARG A 142 -3.02 -5.93 -6.52
N ALA A 143 -4.19 -5.31 -6.36
CA ALA A 143 -4.63 -4.84 -5.06
C ALA A 143 -4.64 -5.97 -4.02
N VAL A 144 -5.21 -7.14 -4.37
CA VAL A 144 -5.26 -8.26 -3.42
C VAL A 144 -3.87 -8.83 -3.11
N VAL A 145 -2.97 -8.91 -4.10
CA VAL A 145 -1.59 -9.36 -3.89
C VAL A 145 -0.84 -8.38 -3.00
N ASP A 146 -0.91 -7.09 -3.31
CA ASP A 146 -0.14 -6.07 -2.62
C ASP A 146 -0.56 -5.94 -1.15
N LEU A 147 -1.88 -5.88 -0.90
CA LEU A 147 -2.44 -5.82 0.45
C LEU A 147 -2.10 -7.07 1.28
N THR A 148 -2.02 -8.25 0.65
CA THR A 148 -1.67 -9.50 1.34
C THR A 148 -0.18 -9.52 1.70
N TYR A 149 0.70 -9.34 0.72
CA TYR A 149 2.13 -9.62 0.90
C TYR A 149 2.93 -8.42 1.43
N PHE A 150 2.57 -7.18 1.07
CA PHE A 150 3.31 -5.99 1.50
C PHE A 150 2.65 -5.24 2.65
N HIS A 151 1.35 -5.48 2.89
CA HIS A 151 0.63 -4.85 3.99
C HIS A 151 0.10 -5.82 5.03
N GLY A 152 0.32 -7.14 4.84
CA GLY A 152 -0.01 -8.17 5.83
C GLY A 152 -1.49 -8.27 6.16
N MET A 153 -2.37 -7.81 5.27
CA MET A 153 -3.81 -7.81 5.49
C MET A 153 -4.40 -9.20 5.24
N GLY A 154 -5.30 -9.64 6.13
CA GLY A 154 -6.09 -10.83 5.93
C GLY A 154 -7.20 -10.64 4.91
N TYR A 155 -7.72 -11.73 4.33
CA TYR A 155 -8.71 -11.62 3.25
C TYR A 155 -10.03 -10.93 3.62
N ARG A 156 -10.42 -10.94 4.91
CA ARG A 156 -11.58 -10.17 5.40
C ARG A 156 -11.32 -8.66 5.33
N GLU A 157 -10.14 -8.23 5.76
CA GLU A 157 -9.74 -6.82 5.70
C GLU A 157 -9.60 -6.36 4.26
N ILE A 158 -9.03 -7.21 3.40
CA ILE A 158 -8.90 -6.91 1.96
C ILE A 158 -10.29 -6.77 1.33
N ALA A 159 -11.23 -7.66 1.64
CA ALA A 159 -12.61 -7.59 1.16
C ALA A 159 -13.29 -6.25 1.51
N GLU A 160 -13.04 -5.73 2.70
CA GLU A 160 -13.49 -4.39 3.12
C GLU A 160 -12.80 -3.27 2.32
N VAL A 161 -11.47 -3.37 2.09
CA VAL A 161 -10.70 -2.39 1.30
C VAL A 161 -11.21 -2.30 -0.13
N VAL A 162 -11.32 -3.44 -0.81
CA VAL A 162 -11.68 -3.50 -2.23
C VAL A 162 -13.19 -3.59 -2.47
N ASN A 163 -13.99 -3.56 -1.40
CA ASN A 163 -15.45 -3.62 -1.41
C ASN A 163 -16.02 -4.79 -2.24
N CYS A 164 -15.61 -6.02 -1.92
CA CYS A 164 -16.15 -7.23 -2.54
C CYS A 164 -16.25 -8.40 -1.55
N PRO A 165 -16.97 -9.49 -1.88
CA PRO A 165 -17.01 -10.68 -1.04
C PRO A 165 -15.63 -11.30 -0.80
N VAL A 166 -15.41 -11.89 0.37
CA VAL A 166 -14.16 -12.58 0.73
C VAL A 166 -13.83 -13.71 -0.27
N ASP A 167 -14.83 -14.40 -0.79
CA ASP A 167 -14.61 -15.46 -1.79
C ASP A 167 -14.15 -14.90 -3.15
N THR A 168 -14.55 -13.67 -3.49
CA THR A 168 -14.00 -12.95 -4.63
C THR A 168 -12.53 -12.62 -4.39
N VAL A 169 -12.13 -12.21 -3.18
CA VAL A 169 -10.71 -12.00 -2.83
C VAL A 169 -9.90 -13.29 -2.99
N LYS A 170 -10.41 -14.43 -2.51
CA LYS A 170 -9.75 -15.74 -2.67
C LYS A 170 -9.57 -16.10 -4.15
N THR A 171 -10.61 -15.91 -4.96
CA THR A 171 -10.59 -16.21 -6.39
C THR A 171 -9.62 -15.29 -7.14
N ARG A 172 -9.66 -13.98 -6.85
CA ARG A 172 -8.69 -12.99 -7.38
C ARG A 172 -7.25 -13.37 -7.00
N MET A 173 -7.00 -13.76 -5.76
CA MET A 173 -5.68 -14.21 -5.31
C MET A 173 -5.22 -15.50 -6.01
N PHE A 174 -6.12 -16.46 -6.23
CA PHE A 174 -5.82 -17.67 -6.98
C PHE A 174 -5.36 -17.35 -8.41
N HIS A 175 -6.13 -16.54 -9.14
CA HIS A 175 -5.77 -16.15 -10.51
C HIS A 175 -4.52 -15.26 -10.56
N ALA A 176 -4.35 -14.36 -9.61
CA ALA A 176 -3.15 -13.53 -9.51
C ALA A 176 -1.89 -14.38 -9.33
N ARG A 177 -1.89 -15.35 -8.39
CA ARG A 177 -0.77 -16.27 -8.19
C ARG A 177 -0.45 -17.10 -9.44
N ARG A 178 -1.47 -17.56 -10.17
CA ARG A 178 -1.28 -18.31 -11.41
C ARG A 178 -0.61 -17.46 -12.48
N ARG A 179 -1.04 -16.20 -12.65
CA ARG A 179 -0.42 -15.26 -13.60
C ARG A 179 1.01 -14.89 -13.20
N LEU A 180 1.24 -14.61 -11.93
CA LEU A 180 2.59 -14.33 -11.41
C LEU A 180 3.52 -15.52 -11.62
N LYS A 181 3.05 -16.76 -11.37
CA LYS A 181 3.84 -17.97 -11.63
C LYS A 181 4.21 -18.10 -13.11
N GLN A 182 3.29 -17.79 -14.03
CA GLN A 182 3.56 -17.83 -15.47
C GLN A 182 4.55 -16.74 -15.90
N ALA A 183 4.38 -15.52 -15.42
CA ALA A 183 5.29 -14.41 -15.72
C ALA A 183 6.71 -14.68 -15.17
N LEU A 184 6.80 -15.20 -13.95
CA LEU A 184 8.07 -15.49 -13.29
C LEU A 184 8.69 -16.81 -13.75
N SER A 185 7.95 -17.74 -14.39
CA SER A 185 8.53 -19.01 -14.84
C SER A 185 9.52 -18.85 -15.99
N GLY A 186 9.38 -17.83 -16.82
CA GLY A 186 10.40 -17.49 -17.82
C GLY A 186 11.66 -16.98 -17.15
N THR A 187 11.51 -16.02 -16.23
CA THR A 187 12.64 -15.46 -15.47
C THR A 187 13.31 -16.51 -14.58
N LEU A 188 12.60 -17.42 -13.92
CA LEU A 188 13.22 -18.46 -13.08
C LEU A 188 13.92 -19.55 -13.90
N SER A 189 13.56 -19.72 -15.18
CA SER A 189 14.22 -20.68 -16.08
C SER A 189 15.56 -20.17 -16.61
N ASP A 190 15.72 -18.86 -16.79
CA ASP A 190 17.01 -18.25 -17.20
C ASP A 190 18.07 -18.29 -16.09
N TRP A 191 17.70 -18.76 -14.90
CA TRP A 191 18.54 -18.78 -13.70
C TRP A 191 18.88 -20.21 -13.24
N LEU A 192 18.30 -21.24 -13.86
CA LEU A 192 18.64 -22.66 -13.68
C LEU A 192 19.50 -23.14 -14.85
#